data_AF-A0A537EKX5-F1
#
_entry.id   AF-A0A537EKX5-F1
#
_cell.length_a   1.000
_cell.length_b   1.000
_cell.length_c   1.000
_cell.angle_alpha   90.00
_cell.angle_beta   90.00
_cell.angle_gamma   90.00
#
_symmetry.space_group_name_H-M   'P 1'
#
loop_
_entity.id
_entity.type
_entity.pdbx_description
1 polymer ?
#
loop_
_entity_poly.entity_id
_entity_poly.type
_entity_poly.pdbx_seq_one_letter_code
_entity_poly.pdbx_strand_id
1 'polypeptide(L)'
;VAGTPSQPRTRFTIGHECGHAFFFRPSPGQAQRIIPASVPAKKMSREEWLCNEFARALLVPNRWKRDVLGRDVQMSEICSLARSLSVSTEVLVRRVLYDWSEWASSVFYSVWFDSDNCNVRIFRGTKSQSRPDSTPTREAVKSVCEKGRRPLRSWLQSSYSVKDDDIVESDSTTWWRISKQHPVGRQTTEV
;
A
#
# COMPACT_ATOMS: atom_id res chain seq x y z
N VAL A 1 5.61 29.64 -4.06
CA VAL A 1 6.42 28.97 -5.10
C VAL A 1 5.88 27.57 -5.25
N ALA A 2 5.29 27.22 -6.40
CA ALA A 2 4.84 25.85 -6.65
C ALA A 2 6.08 24.95 -6.69
N GLY A 3 6.28 24.14 -5.65
CA GLY A 3 7.44 23.27 -5.54
C GLY A 3 7.46 22.26 -6.69
N THR A 4 8.62 22.07 -7.30
CA THR A 4 8.85 21.00 -8.27
C THR A 4 8.43 19.67 -7.65
N PRO A 5 7.59 18.86 -8.31
CA PRO A 5 7.17 17.58 -7.77
C PRO A 5 8.39 16.70 -7.51
N SER A 6 8.36 15.97 -6.40
CA SER A 6 9.43 15.03 -6.08
C SER A 6 9.61 14.02 -7.21
N GLN A 7 10.86 13.58 -7.44
CA GLN A 7 11.18 12.65 -8.52
C GLN A 7 10.28 11.39 -8.57
N PRO A 8 9.89 10.76 -7.44
CA PRO A 8 8.93 9.66 -7.45
C PRO A 8 7.53 10.03 -7.97
N ARG A 9 7.04 11.23 -7.65
CA ARG A 9 5.75 11.73 -8.15
C ARG A 9 5.80 11.92 -9.66
N THR A 10 6.86 12.56 -10.16
CA THR A 10 7.06 12.77 -11.60
C THR A 10 7.11 11.43 -12.36
N ARG A 11 7.87 10.45 -11.85
CA ARG A 11 7.93 9.11 -12.47
C ARG A 11 6.57 8.41 -12.49
N PHE A 12 5.80 8.53 -11.41
CA PHE A 12 4.46 7.97 -11.35
C PHE A 12 3.51 8.66 -12.35
N THR A 13 3.53 9.99 -12.42
CA THR A 13 2.75 10.75 -13.42
C THR A 13 3.11 10.32 -14.84
N ILE A 14 4.40 10.22 -15.18
CA ILE A 14 4.80 9.74 -16.51
C ILE A 14 4.25 8.33 -16.78
N GLY A 15 4.38 7.41 -15.81
CA GLY A 15 3.81 6.07 -15.93
C GLY A 15 2.30 6.06 -16.11
N HIS A 16 1.59 6.99 -15.46
CA HIS A 16 0.15 7.17 -15.58
C HIS A 16 -0.24 7.65 -16.99
N GLU A 17 0.44 8.66 -17.52
CA GLU A 17 0.22 9.15 -18.88
C GLU A 17 0.55 8.09 -19.95
N CYS A 18 1.58 7.26 -19.72
CA CYS A 18 1.82 6.09 -20.57
C CYS A 18 0.62 5.13 -20.57
N GLY A 19 -0.09 5.00 -19.45
CA GLY A 19 -1.32 4.22 -19.35
C GLY A 19 -2.44 4.79 -20.24
N HIS A 20 -2.61 6.11 -20.27
CA HIS A 20 -3.54 6.76 -21.19
C HIS A 20 -3.19 6.44 -22.64
N ALA A 21 -1.94 6.62 -23.04
CA ALA A 21 -1.47 6.33 -24.39
C ALA A 21 -1.62 4.84 -24.78
N PHE A 22 -1.54 3.93 -23.82
CA PHE A 22 -1.63 2.49 -24.08
C PHE A 22 -3.08 1.99 -24.18
N PHE A 23 -3.99 2.53 -23.37
CA PHE A 23 -5.37 2.02 -23.28
C PHE A 23 -6.41 2.88 -23.98
N PHE A 24 -6.06 4.10 -24.38
CA PHE A 24 -7.01 5.06 -24.93
C PHE A 24 -6.48 5.67 -26.22
N ARG A 25 -7.30 5.64 -27.27
CA ARG A 25 -7.02 6.37 -28.51
C ARG A 25 -7.78 7.70 -28.50
N PRO A 26 -7.13 8.80 -28.94
CA PRO A 26 -7.85 10.03 -29.20
C PRO A 26 -8.92 9.78 -30.27
N SER A 27 -10.16 10.21 -29.98
CA SER A 27 -11.27 10.18 -30.93
C SER A 27 -12.05 11.48 -30.77
N PRO A 28 -12.64 12.04 -31.85
CA PRO A 28 -13.54 13.18 -31.74
C PRO A 28 -14.70 12.81 -30.78
N GLY A 29 -14.78 13.48 -29.63
CA GLY A 29 -15.72 13.15 -28.56
C GLY A 29 -15.05 12.48 -27.36
N GLN A 30 -15.35 11.20 -27.12
CA GLN A 30 -14.77 10.43 -26.02
C GLN A 30 -13.59 9.57 -26.49
N ALA A 31 -12.55 9.49 -25.67
CA ALA A 31 -11.40 8.63 -25.95
C ALA A 31 -11.85 7.17 -26.13
N GLN A 32 -11.42 6.55 -27.23
CA GLN A 32 -11.79 5.18 -27.54
C GLN A 32 -10.95 4.22 -26.68
N ARG A 33 -11.62 3.41 -25.86
CA ARG A 33 -10.96 2.37 -25.06
C ARG A 33 -10.46 1.24 -25.96
N ILE A 34 -9.16 1.01 -25.96
CA ILE A 34 -8.48 -0.10 -26.66
C ILE A 34 -7.88 -1.10 -25.66
N ILE A 35 -8.61 -1.35 -24.58
CA ILE A 35 -8.15 -2.20 -23.48
C ILE A 35 -8.13 -3.67 -23.93
N PRO A 36 -7.03 -4.43 -23.72
CA PRO A 36 -7.00 -5.85 -24.04
C PRO A 36 -8.10 -6.64 -23.32
N ALA A 37 -8.66 -7.65 -24.00
CA ALA A 37 -9.70 -8.52 -23.44
C ALA A 37 -9.28 -9.26 -22.15
N SER A 38 -7.97 -9.37 -21.89
CA SER A 38 -7.42 -9.96 -20.67
C SER A 38 -7.61 -9.10 -19.42
N VAL A 39 -7.97 -7.82 -19.55
CA VAL A 39 -8.23 -6.95 -18.40
C VAL A 39 -9.66 -7.21 -17.89
N PRO A 40 -9.87 -7.49 -16.59
CA PRO A 40 -11.21 -7.79 -16.09
C PRO A 40 -12.17 -6.60 -16.21
N ALA A 41 -13.38 -6.80 -16.75
CA ALA A 41 -14.38 -5.75 -16.94
C ALA A 41 -14.76 -4.97 -15.67
N LYS A 42 -14.78 -5.64 -14.50
CA LYS A 42 -15.03 -5.00 -13.19
C LYS A 42 -13.99 -3.95 -12.81
N LYS A 43 -12.79 -4.02 -13.39
CA LYS A 43 -11.67 -3.10 -13.20
C LYS A 43 -11.66 -1.93 -14.21
N MET A 44 -12.58 -1.92 -15.19
CA MET A 44 -12.60 -0.99 -16.32
C MET A 44 -13.49 0.25 -16.14
N SER A 45 -14.12 0.43 -14.97
CA SER A 45 -15.13 1.50 -14.82
C SER A 45 -14.55 2.90 -14.67
N ARG A 46 -13.26 3.06 -14.36
CA ARG A 46 -12.61 4.37 -14.17
C ARG A 46 -11.26 4.41 -14.89
N GLU A 47 -11.17 5.24 -15.92
CA GLU A 47 -9.96 5.46 -16.73
C GLU A 47 -8.73 5.77 -15.88
N GLU A 48 -8.85 6.77 -15.00
CA GLU A 48 -7.84 7.15 -14.01
C GLU A 48 -7.32 5.98 -13.17
N TRP A 49 -8.22 5.09 -12.75
CA TRP A 49 -7.85 3.94 -11.95
C TRP A 49 -7.01 2.96 -12.77
N LEU A 50 -7.40 2.70 -14.02
CA LEU A 50 -6.67 1.82 -14.92
C LEU A 50 -5.27 2.36 -15.25
N CYS A 51 -5.14 3.67 -15.47
CA CYS A 51 -3.85 4.32 -15.68
C CYS A 51 -2.95 4.24 -14.43
N ASN A 52 -3.53 4.38 -13.24
CA ASN A 52 -2.80 4.18 -11.97
C ASN A 52 -2.33 2.73 -11.76
N GLU A 53 -3.13 1.73 -12.15
CA GLU A 53 -2.72 0.32 -12.12
C GLU A 53 -1.56 0.06 -13.10
N PHE A 54 -1.65 0.61 -14.31
CA PHE A 54 -0.60 0.50 -15.32
C PHE A 54 0.71 1.11 -14.81
N ALA A 55 0.67 2.34 -14.31
CA ALA A 55 1.84 3.03 -13.77
C ALA A 55 2.51 2.18 -12.68
N ARG A 56 1.73 1.59 -11.78
CA ARG A 56 2.24 0.70 -10.72
C ARG A 56 2.91 -0.55 -11.29
N ALA A 57 2.28 -1.21 -12.26
CA ALA A 57 2.81 -2.42 -12.87
C ALA A 57 4.08 -2.15 -13.70
N LEU A 58 4.14 -1.00 -14.37
CA LEU A 58 5.29 -0.54 -15.14
C LEU A 58 6.48 -0.23 -14.24
N LEU A 59 6.24 0.52 -13.15
CA LEU A 59 7.29 0.98 -12.24
C LEU A 59 7.75 -0.10 -11.27
N VAL A 60 6.88 -1.07 -10.95
CA VAL A 60 7.20 -2.22 -10.09
C VAL A 60 6.90 -3.54 -10.83
N PRO A 61 7.78 -3.94 -11.77
CA PRO A 61 7.60 -5.18 -12.52
C PRO A 61 7.61 -6.43 -11.63
N ASN A 62 6.94 -7.51 -12.09
CA ASN A 62 6.85 -8.77 -11.36
C ASN A 62 8.19 -9.48 -11.14
N ARG A 63 9.27 -9.12 -11.84
CA ARG A 63 10.61 -9.69 -11.57
C ARG A 63 11.06 -9.44 -10.13
N TRP A 64 10.71 -8.27 -9.60
CA TRP A 64 11.00 -7.88 -8.21
C TRP A 64 10.14 -8.64 -7.20
N LYS A 65 9.05 -9.27 -7.66
CA LYS A 65 8.26 -10.16 -6.82
C LYS A 65 9.18 -11.23 -6.22
N ARG A 66 10.03 -11.86 -7.03
CA ARG A 66 10.96 -12.90 -6.53
C ARG A 66 11.91 -12.39 -5.45
N ASP A 67 12.39 -11.16 -5.61
CA ASP A 67 13.36 -10.56 -4.69
C ASP A 67 12.70 -10.14 -3.36
N VAL A 68 11.39 -9.92 -3.38
CA VAL A 68 10.59 -9.57 -2.20
C VAL A 68 9.96 -10.80 -1.56
N LEU A 69 9.54 -11.82 -2.31
CA LEU A 69 8.85 -13.03 -1.85
C LEU A 69 9.69 -14.00 -0.99
N GLY A 70 10.75 -13.51 -0.36
CA GLY A 70 11.35 -14.25 0.74
C GLY A 70 10.28 -14.66 1.76
N ARG A 71 10.48 -15.81 2.41
CA ARG A 71 9.59 -16.24 3.49
C ARG A 71 9.70 -15.20 4.61
N ASP A 72 8.62 -14.43 4.79
CA ASP A 72 8.49 -13.35 5.78
C ASP A 72 9.09 -11.99 5.39
N VAL A 73 8.57 -11.43 4.30
CA VAL A 73 8.80 -10.04 3.91
C VAL A 73 8.56 -9.10 5.11
N GLN A 74 9.40 -8.09 5.26
CA GLN A 74 9.30 -7.05 6.29
C GLN A 74 8.93 -5.69 5.68
N MET A 75 8.32 -4.80 6.49
CA MET A 75 7.99 -3.46 6.03
C MET A 75 9.25 -2.64 5.69
N SER A 76 10.37 -2.92 6.36
CA SER A 76 11.69 -2.32 6.12
C SER A 76 12.22 -2.63 4.71
N GLU A 77 12.01 -3.86 4.25
CA GLU A 77 12.36 -4.31 2.89
C GLU A 77 11.49 -3.62 1.84
N ILE A 78 10.20 -3.44 2.12
CA ILE A 78 9.29 -2.65 1.26
C ILE A 78 9.78 -1.21 1.14
N CYS A 79 10.04 -0.52 2.26
CA CYS A 79 10.56 0.86 2.22
C CYS A 79 11.91 0.94 1.48
N SER A 80 12.77 -0.05 1.63
CA SER A 80 14.07 -0.08 0.95
C SER A 80 13.94 -0.32 -0.55
N LEU A 81 13.10 -1.26 -0.97
CA LEU A 81 12.83 -1.50 -2.39
C LEU A 81 12.16 -0.28 -3.03
N ALA A 82 11.18 0.35 -2.37
CA ALA A 82 10.52 1.55 -2.88
C ALA A 82 11.52 2.67 -3.19
N ARG A 83 12.49 2.92 -2.28
CA ARG A 83 13.59 3.86 -2.49
C ARG A 83 14.47 3.46 -3.69
N SER A 84 14.86 2.19 -3.78
CA SER A 84 15.70 1.70 -4.88
C SER A 84 15.03 1.82 -6.26
N LEU A 85 13.71 1.66 -6.31
CA LEU A 85 12.90 1.83 -7.53
C LEU A 85 12.49 3.28 -7.79
N SER A 86 12.83 4.19 -6.86
CA SER A 86 12.40 5.59 -6.87
C SER A 86 10.88 5.77 -6.99
N VAL A 87 10.13 4.94 -6.25
CA VAL A 87 8.66 5.04 -6.14
C VAL A 87 8.27 5.37 -4.70
N SER A 88 7.04 5.84 -4.48
CA SER A 88 6.55 6.01 -3.12
C SER A 88 6.30 4.64 -2.47
N THR A 89 6.48 4.56 -1.14
CA THR A 89 6.15 3.36 -0.37
C THR A 89 4.70 2.92 -0.56
N GLU A 90 3.78 3.86 -0.77
CA GLU A 90 2.38 3.57 -1.10
C GLU A 90 2.25 2.73 -2.39
N VAL A 91 2.98 3.07 -3.45
CA VAL A 91 2.94 2.34 -4.73
C VAL A 91 3.33 0.88 -4.51
N LEU A 92 4.39 0.64 -3.72
CA LEU A 92 4.86 -0.71 -3.46
C LEU A 92 3.95 -1.49 -2.50
N VAL A 93 3.46 -0.88 -1.41
CA VAL A 93 2.46 -1.49 -0.50
C VAL A 93 1.22 -1.92 -1.27
N ARG A 94 0.72 -1.07 -2.18
CA ARG A 94 -0.40 -1.43 -3.05
C ARG A 94 -0.06 -2.60 -3.97
N ARG A 95 1.14 -2.63 -4.55
CA ARG A 95 1.59 -3.73 -5.43
C ARG A 95 1.60 -5.06 -4.69
N VAL A 96 2.16 -5.08 -3.49
CA VAL A 96 2.28 -6.26 -2.63
C VAL A 96 0.89 -6.77 -2.22
N LEU A 97 0.04 -5.88 -1.69
CA LEU A 97 -1.31 -6.22 -1.20
C LEU A 97 -2.29 -6.65 -2.29
N TYR A 98 -2.34 -5.91 -3.40
CA TYR A 98 -3.40 -6.04 -4.40
C TYR A 98 -3.00 -6.94 -5.56
N ASP A 99 -1.79 -6.76 -6.09
CA ASP A 99 -1.39 -7.37 -7.35
C ASP A 99 -0.66 -8.68 -7.12
N TRP A 100 0.19 -8.72 -6.10
CA TRP A 100 0.92 -9.92 -5.70
C TRP A 100 0.14 -10.80 -4.72
N SER A 101 -0.93 -10.24 -4.11
CA SER A 101 -1.76 -10.89 -3.09
C SER A 101 -0.97 -11.37 -1.86
N GLU A 102 0.21 -10.79 -1.65
CA GLU A 102 1.01 -11.02 -0.46
C GLU A 102 0.44 -10.19 0.68
N TRP A 103 0.39 -10.80 1.86
CA TRP A 103 -0.25 -10.18 3.03
C TRP A 103 -1.69 -9.73 2.79
N ALA A 104 -2.43 -10.47 1.94
CA ALA A 104 -3.82 -10.14 1.64
C ALA A 104 -4.75 -10.13 2.89
N SER A 105 -4.30 -10.76 3.99
CA SER A 105 -4.95 -10.78 5.31
C SER A 105 -4.52 -9.64 6.24
N SER A 106 -3.52 -8.84 5.88
CA SER A 106 -3.00 -7.75 6.69
C SER A 106 -3.66 -6.41 6.37
N VAL A 107 -3.61 -5.48 7.33
CA VAL A 107 -4.03 -4.10 7.17
C VAL A 107 -2.82 -3.19 7.37
N PHE A 108 -2.58 -2.30 6.39
CA PHE A 108 -1.48 -1.35 6.44
C PHE A 108 -2.01 0.04 6.70
N TYR A 109 -1.23 0.82 7.45
CA TYR A 109 -1.55 2.21 7.70
C TYR A 109 -0.35 3.07 7.34
N SER A 110 -0.65 4.23 6.80
CA SER A 110 0.29 5.31 6.57
C SER A 110 -0.16 6.47 7.45
N VAL A 111 0.72 6.90 8.34
CA VAL A 111 0.48 7.96 9.30
C VAL A 111 1.51 9.06 9.06
N TRP A 112 1.06 10.28 8.79
CA TRP A 112 1.94 11.43 8.65
C TRP A 112 1.30 12.66 9.26
N PHE A 113 2.12 13.68 9.52
CA PHE A 113 1.66 14.93 10.12
C PHE A 113 1.80 16.06 9.10
N ASP A 114 0.80 16.92 9.03
CA ASP A 114 0.84 18.17 8.28
C ASP A 114 0.57 19.31 9.25
N SER A 115 1.58 20.14 9.50
CA SER A 115 1.58 21.17 10.56
C SER A 115 1.16 20.54 11.90
N ASP A 116 -0.09 20.71 12.31
CA ASP A 116 -0.65 20.17 13.56
C ASP A 116 -1.62 18.99 13.37
N ASN A 117 -1.89 18.58 12.12
CA ASN A 117 -2.88 17.55 11.82
C ASN A 117 -2.26 16.17 11.64
N CYS A 118 -2.74 15.18 12.41
CA CYS A 118 -2.47 13.78 12.12
C CYS A 118 -3.35 13.29 10.96
N ASN A 119 -2.68 12.76 9.93
CA ASN A 119 -3.30 12.14 8.78
C ASN A 119 -3.07 10.64 8.81
N VAL A 120 -4.13 9.87 8.53
CA VAL A 120 -4.11 8.41 8.54
C VAL A 120 -4.74 7.90 7.25
N ARG A 121 -4.03 7.05 6.52
CA ARG A 121 -4.53 6.24 5.40
C ARG A 121 -4.49 4.77 5.77
N ILE A 122 -5.45 4.01 5.23
CA ILE A 122 -5.59 2.57 5.48
C ILE A 122 -5.59 1.85 4.13
N PHE A 123 -4.79 0.79 4.03
CA PHE A 123 -4.73 -0.11 2.88
C PHE A 123 -5.07 -1.53 3.33
N ARG A 124 -5.90 -2.22 2.54
CA ARG A 124 -6.39 -3.57 2.84
C ARG A 124 -6.30 -4.43 1.59
N GLY A 125 -5.83 -5.67 1.72
CA GLY A 125 -5.84 -6.63 0.62
C GLY A 125 -7.25 -7.00 0.15
N THR A 126 -7.36 -7.51 -1.09
CA THR A 126 -8.64 -7.88 -1.72
C THR A 126 -9.38 -9.03 -1.04
N LYS A 127 -8.70 -9.84 -0.21
CA LYS A 127 -9.28 -10.98 0.52
C LYS A 127 -9.70 -10.66 1.97
N SER A 128 -9.62 -9.40 2.40
CA SER A 128 -10.07 -8.99 3.72
C SER A 128 -11.61 -8.94 3.82
N GLN A 129 -12.28 -10.09 3.74
CA GLN A 129 -13.75 -10.20 3.81
C GLN A 129 -14.35 -10.08 5.22
N SER A 130 -13.52 -9.90 6.25
CA SER A 130 -14.01 -9.48 7.57
C SER A 130 -13.05 -8.43 8.13
N ARG A 131 -13.59 -7.31 8.60
CA ARG A 131 -12.86 -6.48 9.57
C ARG A 131 -12.54 -7.45 10.71
N PRO A 132 -11.28 -7.74 11.05
CA PRO A 132 -11.06 -8.36 12.34
C PRO A 132 -11.55 -7.34 13.36
N ASP A 133 -12.38 -7.78 14.31
CA ASP A 133 -12.90 -6.94 15.40
C ASP A 133 -11.77 -6.27 16.20
N SER A 134 -10.54 -6.75 16.03
CA SER A 134 -9.29 -6.25 16.60
C SER A 134 -8.51 -5.25 15.73
N THR A 135 -9.03 -4.70 14.62
CA THR A 135 -8.28 -3.64 13.89
C THR A 135 -8.67 -2.23 14.34
N PRO A 136 -7.69 -1.37 14.69
CA PRO A 136 -7.99 -0.02 15.13
C PRO A 136 -8.64 0.81 14.01
N THR A 137 -9.65 1.60 14.37
CA THR A 137 -10.29 2.54 13.44
C THR A 137 -9.33 3.70 13.09
N ARG A 138 -9.61 4.40 11.99
CA ARG A 138 -8.83 5.57 11.58
C ARG A 138 -8.84 6.65 12.68
N GLU A 139 -9.99 6.81 13.32
CA GLU A 139 -10.27 7.78 14.36
C GLU A 139 -9.52 7.43 15.65
N ALA A 140 -9.48 6.14 16.02
CA ALA A 140 -8.71 5.67 17.17
C ALA A 140 -7.22 5.94 16.98
N VAL A 141 -6.68 5.61 15.80
CA VAL A 141 -5.29 5.92 15.46
C VAL A 141 -5.02 7.41 15.53
N LYS A 142 -5.87 8.22 14.90
CA LYS A 142 -5.73 9.68 14.88
C LYS A 142 -5.69 10.27 16.28
N SER A 143 -6.62 9.84 17.16
CA SER A 143 -6.68 10.29 18.56
C SER A 143 -5.43 9.96 19.35
N VAL A 144 -4.81 8.80 19.12
CA VAL A 144 -3.55 8.43 19.79
C VAL A 144 -2.39 9.29 19.28
N CYS A 145 -2.30 9.51 17.96
CA CYS A 145 -1.26 10.34 17.36
C CYS A 145 -1.28 11.80 17.82
N GLU A 146 -2.47 12.39 17.97
CA GLU A 146 -2.65 13.77 18.45
C GLU A 146 -2.21 13.94 19.91
N LYS A 147 -2.19 12.85 20.69
CA LYS A 147 -1.63 12.81 22.05
C LYS A 147 -0.10 12.63 22.07
N GLY A 148 0.53 12.50 20.90
CA GLY A 148 1.99 12.40 20.71
C GLY A 148 2.41 11.14 19.92
N ARG A 149 3.50 11.23 19.14
CA ARG A 149 4.03 10.08 18.36
C ARG A 149 4.56 8.93 19.23
N ARG A 150 5.09 9.23 20.42
CA ARG A 150 5.62 8.21 21.38
C ARG A 150 4.54 7.29 21.97
N PRO A 151 3.33 7.76 22.32
CA PRO A 151 2.26 6.84 22.75
C PRO A 151 1.78 5.86 21.67
N LEU A 152 1.96 6.19 20.39
CA LEU A 152 1.41 5.38 19.29
C LEU A 152 2.05 3.99 19.15
N ARG A 153 3.38 3.91 19.14
CA ARG A 153 4.11 2.64 19.07
C ARG A 153 3.79 1.76 20.29
N SER A 154 3.90 2.32 21.49
CA SER A 154 3.61 1.59 22.74
C SER A 154 2.16 1.11 22.80
N TRP A 155 1.20 1.94 22.39
CA TRP A 155 -0.21 1.57 22.34
C TRP A 155 -0.47 0.40 21.38
N LEU A 156 0.14 0.41 20.19
CA LEU A 156 0.01 -0.68 19.23
C LEU A 156 0.57 -2.00 19.77
N GLN A 157 1.75 -1.95 20.38
CA GLN A 157 2.39 -3.13 20.98
C GLN A 157 1.55 -3.68 22.13
N SER A 158 0.98 -2.82 22.98
CA SER A 158 0.15 -3.24 24.11
C SER A 158 -1.23 -3.76 23.72
N SER A 159 -1.85 -3.19 22.68
CA SER A 159 -3.25 -3.45 22.34
C SER A 159 -3.45 -4.41 21.17
N TYR A 160 -2.45 -4.60 20.30
CA TYR A 160 -2.62 -5.33 19.03
C TYR A 160 -1.49 -6.31 18.68
N SER A 161 -0.53 -6.57 19.58
CA SER A 161 0.57 -7.53 19.34
C SER A 161 1.35 -7.29 18.04
N VAL A 162 1.64 -6.02 17.73
CA VAL A 162 2.40 -5.60 16.54
C VAL A 162 3.90 -5.79 16.79
N LYS A 163 4.64 -6.39 15.85
CA LYS A 163 6.10 -6.58 15.97
C LYS A 163 6.85 -5.28 15.63
N ASP A 164 8.10 -5.14 16.07
CA ASP A 164 8.91 -3.97 15.71
C ASP A 164 9.16 -3.86 14.19
N ASP A 165 9.37 -4.99 13.51
CA ASP A 165 9.56 -5.04 12.04
C ASP A 165 8.31 -4.65 11.25
N ASP A 166 7.16 -4.55 11.93
CA ASP A 166 5.90 -4.08 11.37
C ASP A 166 5.74 -2.57 11.46
N ILE A 167 6.66 -1.82 12.08
CA ILE A 167 6.59 -0.36 12.26
C ILE A 167 7.84 0.31 11.69
N VAL A 168 7.69 1.06 10.61
CA VAL A 168 8.82 1.68 9.89
C VAL A 168 8.53 3.15 9.60
N GLU A 169 9.48 4.02 9.91
CA GLU A 169 9.44 5.43 9.52
C GLU A 169 10.14 5.63 8.16
N SER A 170 9.44 6.25 7.21
CA SER A 170 9.92 6.51 5.84
C SER A 170 9.41 7.87 5.38
N ASP A 171 10.31 8.77 4.99
CA ASP A 171 9.98 10.06 4.35
C ASP A 171 8.89 10.86 5.09
N SER A 172 9.06 11.03 6.40
CA SER A 172 8.11 11.71 7.31
C SER A 172 6.77 11.01 7.52
N THR A 173 6.64 9.78 7.03
CA THR A 173 5.46 8.91 7.19
C THR A 173 5.83 7.69 8.02
N THR A 174 5.12 7.45 9.11
CA THR A 174 5.18 6.18 9.83
C THR A 174 4.24 5.20 9.14
N TRP A 175 4.82 4.10 8.66
CA TRP A 175 4.10 2.95 8.14
C TRP A 175 3.97 1.92 9.23
N TRP A 176 2.81 1.28 9.28
CA TRP A 176 2.69 0.06 10.07
C TRP A 176 1.86 -1.01 9.38
N ARG A 177 2.07 -2.25 9.81
CA ARG A 177 1.32 -3.45 9.40
C ARG A 177 0.67 -4.10 10.62
N ILE A 178 -0.62 -4.38 10.53
CA ILE A 178 -1.31 -5.30 11.44
C ILE A 178 -1.65 -6.55 10.64
N SER A 179 -0.94 -7.63 10.92
CA SER A 179 -1.29 -8.93 10.38
C SER A 179 -2.44 -9.50 11.20
N LYS A 180 -3.52 -9.94 10.54
CA LYS A 180 -4.40 -10.92 11.18
C LYS A 180 -3.50 -12.09 11.51
N GLN A 181 -3.22 -12.33 12.78
CA GLN A 181 -2.55 -13.57 13.18
C GLN A 181 -3.34 -14.71 12.50
N HIS A 182 -2.67 -15.51 11.65
CA HIS A 182 -3.03 -16.92 11.69
C HIS A 182 -2.87 -17.30 13.15
N PRO A 183 -3.90 -17.84 13.81
CA PRO A 183 -3.84 -18.13 15.24
C PRO A 183 -2.55 -18.93 15.48
N VAL A 184 -1.62 -18.32 16.22
CA VAL A 184 -0.49 -19.06 16.75
C VAL A 184 -1.08 -19.94 17.84
N GLY A 185 -1.32 -21.20 17.52
CA GLY A 185 -1.59 -22.25 18.51
C GLY A 185 -2.84 -23.09 18.26
N ARG A 186 -2.67 -24.22 17.57
CA ARG A 186 -2.55 -25.48 18.30
C ARG A 186 -1.32 -26.20 17.73
N GLN A 187 -0.26 -26.28 18.53
CA GLN A 187 0.52 -27.52 18.51
C GLN A 187 -0.49 -28.61 18.88
N THR A 188 -0.87 -29.44 17.91
CA THR A 188 -1.33 -30.78 18.21
C THR A 188 -0.10 -31.54 18.67
N THR A 189 0.19 -31.45 19.97
CA THR A 189 0.74 -32.60 20.68
C THR A 189 -0.36 -33.65 20.75
N GLU A 190 -0.31 -34.61 19.83
CA GLU A 190 -0.87 -35.96 19.98
C GLU A 190 0.22 -36.90 19.44
N VAL A 191 1.05 -37.44 20.35
CA VAL A 191 1.06 -38.85 20.80
C VAL A 191 1.38 -39.82 19.67
#